data_AF-A0A7V2F6Y2-F1
#
_entry.id   AF-A0A7V2F6Y2-F1
#
_cell.length_a   1.000
_cell.length_b   1.000
_cell.length_c   1.000
_cell.angle_alpha   90.00
_cell.angle_beta   90.00
_cell.angle_gamma   90.00
#
_symmetry.space_group_name_H-M   'P 1'
#
loop_
_entity.id
_entity.type
_entity.pdbx_description
1 polymer ?
#
loop_
_entity_poly.entity_id
_entity_poly.type
_entity_poly.pdbx_seq_one_letter_code
_entity_poly.pdbx_strand_id
1 'polypeptide(L)'
;MRVGWMLLLAVAGVLYGYNPDPGAFEAYLENRVSEHLHRELGTSPVGRAFAESGGTLTAALARKVTHRDNYYLWSIYTVDPDGPDGERDYWRFLGIGGRFFMIAQPIR
;
A
#
# COMPACT_ATOMS: atom_id res chain seq x y z
N MET A 1 15.58 -3.52 34.38
CA MET A 1 15.65 -4.33 33.14
C MET A 1 14.35 -5.07 32.82
N ARG A 2 13.76 -5.87 33.73
CA ARG A 2 12.52 -6.65 33.46
C ARG A 2 11.32 -5.84 32.95
N VAL A 3 11.08 -4.65 33.53
CA VAL A 3 9.96 -3.77 33.12
C VAL A 3 10.13 -3.26 31.69
N GLY A 4 11.36 -2.94 31.28
CA GLY A 4 11.64 -2.48 29.90
C GLY A 4 11.36 -3.57 28.86
N TRP A 5 11.72 -4.82 29.16
CA TRP A 5 11.42 -5.96 28.27
C TRP A 5 9.92 -6.23 28.15
N MET A 6 9.18 -6.16 29.27
CA MET A 6 7.72 -6.31 29.24
C MET A 6 7.05 -5.20 28.41
N LEU A 7 7.53 -3.96 28.54
CA LEU A 7 7.02 -2.85 27.75
C LEU A 7 7.32 -3.02 26.25
N LEU A 8 8.52 -3.48 25.90
CA LEU A 8 8.89 -3.77 24.51
C LEU A 8 8.03 -4.90 23.91
N LEU A 9 7.77 -5.97 24.66
CA LEU A 9 6.91 -7.07 24.21
C LEU A 9 5.46 -6.61 24.04
N ALA A 10 4.95 -5.76 24.93
CA ALA A 10 3.62 -5.18 24.80
C ALA A 10 3.51 -4.32 23.54
N VAL A 11 4.50 -3.45 23.28
CA VAL A 11 4.55 -2.61 22.07
C VAL A 11 4.64 -3.48 20.81
N ALA A 12 5.48 -4.52 20.82
CA ALA A 12 5.60 -5.46 19.70
C ALA A 12 4.28 -6.22 19.44
N GLY A 13 3.59 -6.65 20.49
CA GLY A 13 2.28 -7.31 20.38
C GLY A 13 1.21 -6.41 19.78
N VAL A 14 1.18 -5.13 20.19
CA VAL A 14 0.28 -4.12 19.60
C VAL A 14 0.62 -3.90 18.12
N LEU A 15 1.90 -3.70 17.78
CA LEU A 15 2.31 -3.50 16.39
C LEU A 15 1.99 -4.71 15.50
N TYR A 16 2.15 -5.92 16.04
CA TYR A 16 1.76 -7.14 15.34
C TYR A 16 0.25 -7.20 15.08
N GLY A 17 -0.57 -6.95 16.10
CA GLY A 17 -2.03 -6.99 15.98
C GLY A 17 -2.62 -5.86 15.10
N TYR A 18 -1.92 -4.72 15.01
CA TYR A 18 -2.30 -3.59 14.16
C TYR A 18 -1.49 -3.51 12.87
N ASN A 19 -0.71 -4.55 12.51
CA ASN A 19 -0.04 -4.57 11.21
C ASN A 19 -1.13 -4.63 10.13
N PRO A 20 -1.25 -3.59 9.29
CA PRO A 20 -2.39 -3.47 8.40
C PRO A 20 -2.36 -4.58 7.33
N ASP A 21 -3.52 -5.19 7.12
CA ASP A 21 -3.76 -6.23 6.13
C ASP A 21 -4.06 -5.66 4.72
N PRO A 22 -4.03 -6.51 3.67
CA PRO A 22 -4.24 -6.06 2.30
C PRO A 22 -5.56 -5.32 2.11
N GLY A 23 -6.63 -5.76 2.77
CA GLY A 23 -7.94 -5.09 2.71
C GLY A 23 -7.92 -3.67 3.31
N ALA A 24 -7.11 -3.43 4.34
CA ALA A 24 -6.95 -2.08 4.90
C ALA A 24 -6.21 -1.16 3.93
N PHE A 25 -5.27 -1.70 3.15
CA PHE A 25 -4.57 -0.94 2.11
C PHE A 25 -5.46 -0.67 0.89
N GLU A 26 -6.29 -1.64 0.50
CA GLU A 26 -7.32 -1.46 -0.53
C GLU A 26 -8.26 -0.30 -0.17
N ALA A 27 -8.79 -0.30 1.06
CA ALA A 27 -9.65 0.78 1.56
C ALA A 27 -8.93 2.14 1.65
N TYR A 28 -7.62 2.14 1.96
CA TYR A 28 -6.80 3.35 1.95
C TYR A 28 -6.65 3.91 0.53
N LEU A 29 -6.35 3.06 -0.46
CA LEU A 29 -6.24 3.48 -1.86
C LEU A 29 -7.57 4.02 -2.39
N GLU A 30 -8.68 3.35 -2.08
CA GLU A 30 -10.03 3.75 -2.52
C GLU A 30 -10.41 5.14 -1.97
N ASN A 31 -10.22 5.36 -0.67
CA ASN A 31 -10.72 6.57 0.01
C ASN A 31 -9.77 7.77 -0.03
N ARG A 32 -8.45 7.55 -0.01
CA ARG A 32 -7.46 8.62 0.23
C ARG A 32 -6.56 8.92 -0.95
N VAL A 33 -6.35 7.95 -1.84
CA VAL A 33 -5.32 8.07 -2.88
C VAL A 33 -5.87 7.96 -4.29
N SER A 34 -7.12 7.54 -4.49
CA SER A 34 -7.77 7.45 -5.80
C SER A 34 -7.66 8.73 -6.62
N GLU A 35 -7.85 9.90 -6.00
CA GLU A 35 -7.79 11.20 -6.67
C GLU A 35 -6.36 11.70 -6.97
N HIS A 36 -5.37 11.22 -6.21
CA HIS A 36 -3.96 11.54 -6.44
C HIS A 36 -3.34 10.59 -7.47
N LEU A 37 -3.57 9.28 -7.30
CA LEU A 37 -3.18 8.26 -8.26
C LEU A 37 -3.88 8.46 -9.60
N HIS A 38 -5.11 8.96 -9.69
CA HIS A 38 -5.73 9.23 -11.00
C HIS A 38 -4.92 10.22 -11.85
N ARG A 39 -4.37 11.27 -11.24
CA ARG A 39 -3.53 12.26 -11.94
C ARG A 39 -2.17 11.70 -12.32
N GLU A 40 -1.60 10.83 -11.50
CA GLU A 40 -0.26 10.26 -11.75
C GLU A 40 -0.30 9.04 -12.68
N LEU A 41 -1.26 8.14 -12.48
CA LEU A 41 -1.47 6.91 -13.24
C LEU A 41 -2.12 7.12 -14.62
N GLY A 42 -2.59 8.31 -14.98
CA GLY A 42 -3.51 8.53 -16.10
C GLY A 42 -3.12 7.88 -17.44
N THR A 43 -1.84 7.60 -17.68
CA THR A 43 -1.34 6.90 -18.88
C THR A 43 -1.08 5.40 -18.71
N SER A 44 -0.97 4.89 -17.48
CA SER A 44 -0.71 3.47 -17.21
C SER A 44 -1.94 2.60 -17.54
N PRO A 45 -1.76 1.29 -17.81
CA PRO A 45 -2.87 0.35 -18.03
C PRO A 45 -3.91 0.37 -16.90
N VAL A 46 -3.45 0.58 -15.65
CA VAL A 46 -4.32 0.71 -14.47
C VAL A 46 -5.07 2.03 -14.47
N GLY A 47 -4.42 3.14 -14.82
CA GLY A 47 -5.09 4.43 -14.94
C GLY A 47 -6.19 4.42 -16.01
N ARG A 48 -5.97 3.72 -17.13
CA ARG A 48 -6.98 3.49 -18.16
C ARG A 48 -8.15 2.63 -17.66
N ALA A 49 -7.86 1.49 -17.03
CA ALA A 49 -8.90 0.64 -16.47
C ALA A 49 -9.73 1.35 -15.37
N PHE A 50 -9.08 2.22 -14.59
CA PHE A 50 -9.71 3.05 -13.57
C PHE A 50 -10.55 4.19 -14.17
N ALA A 51 -10.09 4.80 -15.27
CA ALA A 51 -10.88 5.80 -16.01
C ALA A 51 -12.12 5.16 -16.65
N GLU A 52 -11.98 3.94 -17.20
CA GLU A 52 -13.08 3.16 -17.77
C GLU A 52 -14.11 2.69 -16.72
N SER A 53 -13.69 2.42 -15.47
CA SER A 53 -14.58 2.05 -14.37
C SER A 53 -15.29 3.23 -13.69
N GLY A 54 -15.11 4.45 -14.19
CA GLY A 54 -15.70 5.65 -13.59
C GLY A 54 -15.03 6.08 -12.28
N GLY A 55 -13.73 5.83 -12.13
CA GLY A 55 -12.96 6.33 -10.99
C GLY A 55 -13.01 5.44 -9.74
N THR A 56 -13.41 4.18 -9.88
CA THR A 56 -13.36 3.20 -8.79
C THR A 56 -12.23 2.21 -8.98
N LEU A 57 -11.27 2.21 -8.05
CA LEU A 57 -10.21 1.22 -8.00
C LEU A 57 -10.80 -0.03 -7.39
N THR A 58 -11.23 -0.98 -8.23
CA THR A 58 -11.83 -2.21 -7.73
C THR A 58 -10.81 -3.02 -6.92
N ALA A 59 -11.28 -3.70 -5.87
CA ALA A 59 -10.43 -4.54 -5.03
C ALA A 59 -9.60 -5.55 -5.84
N ALA A 60 -10.18 -6.13 -6.90
CA ALA A 60 -9.49 -7.06 -7.78
C ALA A 60 -8.33 -6.40 -8.56
N LEU A 61 -8.52 -5.16 -9.04
CA LEU A 61 -7.47 -4.41 -9.74
C LEU A 61 -6.37 -4.00 -8.76
N ALA A 62 -6.75 -3.46 -7.60
CA ALA A 62 -5.82 -3.10 -6.52
C ALA A 62 -4.96 -4.29 -6.12
N ARG A 63 -5.56 -5.47 -5.95
CA ARG A 63 -4.85 -6.69 -5.56
C ARG A 63 -3.91 -7.23 -6.65
N LYS A 64 -4.26 -7.02 -7.93
CA LYS A 64 -3.43 -7.44 -9.07
C LYS A 64 -2.17 -6.60 -9.23
N VAL A 65 -2.26 -5.33 -8.89
CA VAL A 65 -1.18 -4.33 -9.08
C VAL A 65 -0.42 -4.05 -7.79
N THR A 66 -0.90 -4.58 -6.65
CA THR A 66 -0.28 -4.40 -5.35
C THR A 66 0.41 -5.68 -4.91
N HIS A 67 1.70 -5.58 -4.62
CA HIS A 67 2.45 -6.60 -3.91
C HIS A 67 2.60 -6.23 -2.43
N ARG A 68 2.47 -7.21 -1.52
CA ARG A 68 2.66 -7.02 -0.08
C ARG A 68 3.83 -7.88 0.41
N ASP A 69 4.86 -7.22 0.92
CA ASP A 69 5.93 -7.83 1.70
C ASP A 69 5.63 -7.69 3.20
N ASN A 70 5.37 -8.79 3.90
CA ASN A 70 5.02 -8.77 5.32
C ASN A 70 6.23 -9.11 6.20
N TYR A 71 6.58 -8.20 7.11
CA TYR A 71 7.68 -8.34 8.07
C TYR A 71 7.18 -8.48 9.52
N TYR A 72 5.96 -9.01 9.69
CA TYR A 72 5.25 -9.25 10.96
C TYR A 72 4.80 -7.98 11.69
N LEU A 73 5.69 -7.02 11.95
CA LEU A 73 5.38 -5.77 12.67
C LEU A 73 5.03 -4.62 11.72
N TRP A 74 5.47 -4.71 10.47
CA TRP A 74 5.15 -3.79 9.40
C TRP A 74 4.99 -4.58 8.09
N SER A 75 4.42 -3.93 7.09
CA SER A 75 4.31 -4.45 5.74
C SER A 75 4.77 -3.38 4.75
N ILE A 76 5.38 -3.77 3.64
CA ILE A 76 5.62 -2.87 2.51
C ILE A 76 4.63 -3.23 1.41
N TYR A 77 3.91 -2.23 0.93
CA TYR A 77 2.97 -2.35 -0.18
C TYR A 77 3.60 -1.68 -1.40
N THR A 78 3.84 -2.45 -2.44
CA THR A 78 4.35 -1.94 -3.72
C THR A 78 3.22 -1.91 -4.71
N VAL A 79 2.88 -0.74 -5.23
CA VAL A 79 1.90 -0.56 -6.31
C VAL A 79 2.67 -0.42 -7.61
N ASP A 80 2.51 -1.39 -8.48
CA ASP A 80 3.12 -1.47 -9.81
C ASP A 80 2.01 -1.57 -10.87
N PRO A 81 1.64 -0.45 -11.49
CA PRO A 81 0.55 -0.40 -12.45
C PRO A 81 0.94 -0.86 -13.86
N ASP A 82 2.23 -0.86 -14.21
CA ASP A 82 2.72 -1.29 -15.52
C ASP A 82 3.11 -2.78 -15.52
N GLY A 83 3.21 -3.37 -14.33
CA GLY A 83 3.54 -4.76 -14.13
C GLY A 83 5.06 -4.99 -14.10
N PRO A 84 5.48 -6.25 -13.87
CA PRO A 84 6.89 -6.58 -13.57
C PRO A 84 7.89 -6.22 -14.68
N ASP A 85 7.41 -5.96 -15.90
CA ASP A 85 8.22 -5.56 -17.06
C ASP A 85 8.27 -4.02 -17.27
N GLY A 86 7.55 -3.24 -16.46
CA GLY A 86 7.55 -1.78 -16.48
C GLY A 86 8.79 -1.20 -15.81
N GLU A 87 9.54 -0.37 -16.53
CA GLU A 87 10.68 0.34 -15.95
C GLU A 87 10.23 1.36 -14.89
N ARG A 88 10.41 1.02 -13.61
CA ARG A 88 10.60 1.93 -12.47
C ARG A 88 9.43 2.83 -12.01
N ASP A 89 8.26 2.77 -12.63
CA ASP A 89 7.07 3.50 -12.18
C ASP A 89 6.31 2.74 -11.09
N TYR A 90 6.93 2.56 -9.92
CA TYR A 90 6.29 1.93 -8.76
C TYR A 90 6.21 2.88 -7.55
N TRP A 91 5.11 2.78 -6.81
CA TRP A 91 4.95 3.44 -5.52
C TRP A 91 5.18 2.42 -4.41
N ARG A 92 5.84 2.82 -3.32
CA ARG A 92 5.96 1.99 -2.12
C ARG A 92 5.35 2.68 -0.92
N PHE A 93 4.61 1.92 -0.14
CA PHE A 93 3.96 2.36 1.08
C PHE A 93 4.38 1.48 2.25
N LEU A 94 4.84 2.09 3.34
CA LEU A 94 5.05 1.43 4.61
C LEU A 94 3.72 1.36 5.38
N GLY A 95 3.22 0.16 5.61
CA GLY A 95 2.12 -0.14 6.51
C GLY A 95 2.65 -0.47 7.90
N ILE A 96 2.33 0.34 8.91
CA ILE A 96 2.72 0.11 10.30
C ILE A 96 1.70 0.70 11.27
N GLY A 97 1.32 -0.06 12.31
CA GLY A 97 0.41 0.42 13.37
C GLY A 97 -0.92 0.95 12.83
N GLY A 98 -1.53 0.27 11.85
CA GLY A 98 -2.79 0.64 11.22
C GLY A 98 -2.73 1.87 10.31
N ARG A 99 -1.53 2.34 9.95
CA ARG A 99 -1.32 3.51 9.09
C ARG A 99 -0.46 3.17 7.89
N PHE A 100 -0.59 3.98 6.84
CA PHE A 100 0.20 3.88 5.61
C PHE A 100 0.98 5.16 5.35
N PHE A 101 2.24 5.02 4.95
CA PHE A 101 3.13 6.12 4.63
C PHE A 101 3.81 5.86 3.29
N MET A 102 3.76 6.80 2.36
CA MET A 102 4.51 6.68 1.09
C MET A 102 6.00 6.83 1.38
N ILE A 103 6.80 5.86 0.91
CA ILE A 103 8.25 5.80 1.13
C ILE A 103 9.05 5.81 -0.18
N ALA A 104 8.40 5.49 -1.30
CA ALA A 104 8.97 5.68 -2.64
C ALA A 104 7.87 6.06 -3.61
N GLN A 105 8.24 6.91 -4.57
CA GLN A 105 7.40 7.33 -5.68
C GLN A 105 8.19 7.17 -6.99
N PRO A 106 7.51 7.05 -8.13
CA PRO A 106 8.15 7.04 -9.45
C PRO A 106 9.07 8.24 -9.65
N ILE A 107 10.23 8.01 -10.28
CA ILE A 107 11.14 9.08 -10.70
C ILE A 107 10.82 9.35 -12.17
N ARG A 108 9.97 10.35 -12.42
CA ARG A 108 9.58 10.80 -13.75
C ARG A 108 10.63 11.69 -14.39
#